data_AF-A0A962M247-F1
#
_entry.id   AF-A0A962M247-F1
#
_cell.length_a   1.000
_cell.length_b   1.000
_cell.length_c   1.000
_cell.angle_alpha   90.00
_cell.angle_beta   90.00
_cell.angle_gamma   90.00
#
_symmetry.space_group_name_H-M   'P 1'
#
loop_
_entity.id
_entity.type
_entity.pdbx_description
1 polymer ?
#
loop_
_entity_poly.entity_id
_entity_poly.type
_entity_poly.pdbx_seq_one_letter_code
_entity_poly.pdbx_strand_id
1 'polypeptide(L)'
;PGITQVSISGERNYEISIEVSDSALRRYGLGFADVVRAVQARSRDLPGGKLRTDAGSIVLRSVGQAYSGDEFADLTLITRDDGTRLTLGDVARVRDTFPDQPVLSRLNGKPSLTLEVDRVGEQDVLAMTAQLRQFVERKRAELPPGVEFVAWSDRSVSLKGRIELLLTSAVQGALLVLITLALFLDLSLAFWVMLGVPFSMLGALLAINALGLPVSINVMSVFGFILVLGMLVDDGIVTAESAYAQLEQENQGVDSIVRGVRRVTVATVFGVLTTMIAFVPTMFLEEGVGRIFSQIVPIVLLCLGFSLLETKLILPAHLRHVRIAQRQRNPGSVLARISAVQQACVRGLQRFAETRYRPALEFAVQWRYTTLAVFLGGLIICLALLPAGIVRFVFFPSVPSDQINIVLKMPQGTAWKKTHDYTLRLEDAARSMDERYRQQTGSETGVIMELMSLSVEDTEAKVTVELLPSTERDITSVELARWLRESLGELSGVQSLTLN
;
A
#
# COMPACT_ATOMS: atom_id res chain seq x y z
N PRO A 1 14.55 -15.15 -10.08
CA PRO A 1 14.81 -13.70 -10.21
C PRO A 1 13.63 -12.90 -9.63
N GLY A 2 13.83 -12.19 -8.52
CA GLY A 2 12.74 -11.54 -7.77
C GLY A 2 12.38 -10.12 -8.21
N ILE A 3 13.23 -9.47 -9.00
CA ILE A 3 13.01 -8.13 -9.56
C ILE A 3 13.07 -8.25 -11.08
N THR A 4 12.02 -7.82 -11.77
CA THR A 4 11.87 -7.97 -13.23
C THR A 4 11.79 -6.65 -13.97
N GLN A 5 11.36 -5.57 -13.32
CA GLN A 5 11.23 -4.26 -13.92
C GLN A 5 11.91 -3.23 -13.04
N VAL A 6 12.87 -2.52 -13.63
CA VAL A 6 13.53 -1.37 -13.03
C VAL A 6 13.54 -0.27 -14.08
N SER A 7 13.01 0.89 -13.73
CA SER A 7 13.14 2.12 -14.50
C SER A 7 14.12 3.05 -13.81
N ILE A 8 14.84 3.84 -14.59
CA ILE A 8 15.74 4.86 -14.09
C ILE A 8 15.12 6.21 -14.40
N SER A 9 14.97 7.03 -13.37
CA SER A 9 14.44 8.39 -13.46
C SER A 9 15.54 9.38 -13.09
N GLY A 10 15.56 10.52 -13.78
CA GLY A 10 16.56 11.57 -13.55
C GLY A 10 17.92 11.33 -14.24
N GLU A 11 18.05 10.28 -15.06
CA GLU A 11 19.23 10.06 -15.88
C GLU A 11 19.28 10.97 -17.11
N ARG A 12 20.48 11.17 -17.62
CA ARG A 12 20.71 11.76 -18.94
C ARG A 12 21.29 10.65 -19.81
N ASN A 13 20.63 10.36 -20.93
CA ASN A 13 21.13 9.36 -21.87
C ASN A 13 22.44 9.85 -22.49
N TYR A 14 23.40 8.99 -22.78
CA TYR A 14 24.55 9.41 -23.58
C TYR A 14 24.12 9.66 -25.03
N GLU A 15 24.61 10.74 -25.64
CA GLU A 15 24.44 11.03 -27.06
C GLU A 15 25.75 11.50 -27.70
N ILE A 16 25.90 11.19 -28.98
CA ILE A 16 26.94 11.79 -29.81
C ILE A 16 26.27 12.88 -30.65
N SER A 17 26.48 14.13 -30.26
CA SER A 17 25.92 15.29 -30.93
C SER A 17 26.88 15.77 -32.03
N ILE A 18 26.38 15.90 -33.25
CA ILE A 18 27.14 16.38 -34.41
C ILE A 18 26.65 17.80 -34.74
N GLU A 19 27.33 18.80 -34.20
CA GLU A 19 26.99 20.22 -34.36
C GLU A 19 27.61 20.76 -35.66
N VAL A 20 26.87 20.72 -36.76
CA VAL A 20 27.36 21.14 -38.08
C VAL A 20 27.43 22.68 -38.20
N SER A 21 28.53 23.22 -38.74
CA SER A 21 28.69 24.66 -38.95
C SER A 21 28.21 25.11 -40.32
N ASP A 22 27.25 26.05 -40.38
CA ASP A 22 26.77 26.65 -41.64
C ASP A 22 27.92 27.31 -42.44
N SER A 23 28.82 28.01 -41.75
CA SER A 23 29.97 28.65 -42.40
C SER A 23 30.94 27.64 -43.02
N ALA A 24 31.16 26.50 -42.37
CA ALA A 24 32.03 25.44 -42.89
C ALA A 24 31.36 24.73 -44.07
N LEU A 25 30.08 24.39 -43.96
CA LEU A 25 29.30 23.82 -45.06
C LEU A 25 29.36 24.69 -46.32
N ARG A 26 29.12 26.00 -46.19
CA ARG A 26 29.22 26.94 -47.32
C ARG A 26 30.62 27.03 -47.89
N ARG A 27 31.66 27.04 -47.03
CA ARG A 27 33.07 27.07 -47.46
C ARG A 27 33.44 25.88 -48.34
N TYR A 28 32.89 24.71 -48.04
CA TYR A 28 33.17 23.47 -48.77
C TYR A 28 32.10 23.11 -49.82
N GLY A 29 31.06 23.93 -49.99
CA GLY A 29 29.97 23.70 -50.95
C GLY A 29 29.08 22.50 -50.60
N LEU A 30 28.97 22.17 -49.32
CA LEU A 30 28.21 21.02 -48.80
C LEU A 30 26.82 21.42 -48.31
N GLY A 31 25.83 20.58 -48.57
CA GLY A 31 24.51 20.67 -47.92
C GLY A 31 24.46 19.85 -46.63
N PHE A 32 23.53 20.17 -45.73
CA PHE A 32 23.29 19.37 -44.51
C PHE A 32 22.96 17.90 -44.83
N ALA A 33 22.18 17.67 -45.90
CA ALA A 33 21.82 16.34 -46.35
C ALA A 33 23.04 15.52 -46.82
N ASP A 34 24.11 16.17 -47.28
CA ASP A 34 25.34 15.48 -47.70
C ASP A 34 26.08 14.91 -46.49
N VAL A 35 26.15 15.69 -45.40
CA VAL A 35 26.71 15.25 -44.13
C VAL A 35 25.92 14.06 -43.57
N VAL A 36 24.58 14.17 -43.53
CA VAL A 36 23.71 13.09 -43.04
C VAL A 36 23.92 11.80 -43.85
N ARG A 37 23.94 11.89 -45.18
CA ARG A 37 24.17 10.73 -46.06
C ARG A 37 25.56 10.12 -45.84
N ALA A 38 26.59 10.95 -45.69
CA ALA A 38 27.94 10.48 -45.46
C ALA A 38 28.05 9.73 -44.12
N VAL A 39 27.49 10.28 -43.04
CA VAL A 39 27.48 9.61 -41.72
C VAL A 39 26.73 8.28 -41.78
N GLN A 40 25.53 8.24 -42.37
CA GLN A 40 24.73 7.01 -42.48
C GLN A 40 25.39 5.94 -43.37
N ALA A 41 26.09 6.35 -44.44
CA ALA A 41 26.75 5.42 -45.36
C ALA A 41 28.08 4.88 -44.82
N ARG A 42 28.76 5.65 -43.95
CA ARG A 42 30.09 5.30 -43.44
C ARG A 42 30.06 4.66 -42.06
N SER A 43 29.16 5.08 -41.17
CA SER A 43 29.02 4.50 -39.83
C SER A 43 28.04 3.31 -39.81
N ARG A 44 28.38 2.24 -40.54
CA ARG A 44 27.59 1.00 -40.53
C ARG A 44 28.47 -0.22 -40.79
N ASP A 45 28.19 -1.29 -40.04
CA ASP A 45 28.73 -2.61 -40.32
C ASP A 45 28.00 -3.26 -41.50
N LEU A 46 28.75 -3.77 -42.47
CA LEU A 46 28.21 -4.44 -43.65
C LEU A 46 28.52 -5.95 -43.61
N PRO A 47 27.51 -6.84 -43.83
CA PRO A 47 27.75 -8.27 -43.88
C PRO A 47 28.57 -8.63 -45.13
N GLY A 48 29.66 -9.38 -44.95
CA GLY A 48 30.55 -9.84 -46.02
C GLY A 48 30.28 -11.27 -46.49
N GLY A 49 29.30 -11.97 -45.89
CA GLY A 49 28.91 -13.33 -46.24
C GLY A 49 29.53 -14.41 -45.36
N LYS A 50 29.43 -15.68 -45.78
CA LYS A 50 30.01 -16.83 -45.07
C LYS A 50 30.94 -17.61 -45.99
N LEU A 51 32.21 -17.71 -45.63
CA LEU A 51 33.16 -18.59 -46.29
C LEU A 51 33.01 -19.99 -45.69
N ARG A 52 32.65 -20.98 -46.50
CA ARG A 52 32.60 -22.38 -46.06
C ARG A 52 33.94 -23.04 -46.37
N THR A 53 34.57 -23.63 -45.36
CA THR A 53 35.79 -24.42 -45.47
C THR A 53 35.52 -25.83 -44.96
N ASP A 54 36.40 -26.78 -45.27
CA ASP A 54 36.26 -28.19 -44.85
C ASP A 54 36.29 -28.36 -43.31
N ALA A 55 36.83 -27.36 -42.60
CA ALA A 55 36.90 -27.32 -41.14
C ALA A 55 35.76 -26.50 -40.48
N GLY A 56 34.87 -25.87 -41.25
CA GLY A 56 33.73 -25.10 -40.72
C GLY A 56 33.35 -23.87 -41.55
N SER A 57 32.44 -23.04 -41.04
CA SER A 57 32.03 -21.79 -41.71
C SER A 57 32.56 -20.56 -40.99
N ILE A 58 33.27 -19.70 -41.71
CA ILE A 58 33.77 -18.41 -41.23
C ILE A 58 32.84 -17.31 -41.73
N VAL A 59 32.33 -16.48 -40.81
CA VAL A 59 31.50 -15.31 -41.16
C VAL A 59 32.40 -14.12 -41.39
N LEU A 60 32.26 -13.47 -42.56
CA LEU A 60 32.97 -12.24 -42.90
C LEU A 60 32.03 -11.06 -42.69
N ARG A 61 32.53 -9.99 -42.06
CA ARG A 61 31.84 -8.69 -41.96
C ARG A 61 32.85 -7.55 -42.05
N SER A 62 32.42 -6.44 -42.63
CA SER A 62 33.12 -5.17 -42.51
C SER A 62 32.72 -4.52 -41.20
N VAL A 63 33.72 -4.06 -40.43
CA VAL A 63 33.54 -3.27 -39.22
C VAL A 63 33.81 -1.83 -39.61
N GLY A 64 32.78 -1.01 -39.62
CA GLY A 64 32.84 0.38 -40.06
C GLY A 64 31.95 1.33 -39.25
N GLN A 65 31.15 0.79 -38.33
CA GLN A 65 30.38 1.61 -37.40
C GLN A 65 31.29 2.38 -36.44
N ALA A 66 31.08 3.70 -36.34
CA ALA A 66 31.72 4.54 -35.33
C ALA A 66 30.96 4.46 -34.00
N TYR A 67 31.69 4.39 -32.89
CA TYR A 67 31.13 4.27 -31.54
C TYR A 67 31.49 5.43 -30.61
N SER A 68 32.53 6.20 -30.94
CA SER A 68 33.02 7.32 -30.14
C SER A 68 32.98 8.63 -30.93
N GLY A 69 32.90 9.77 -30.23
CA GLY A 69 32.92 11.08 -30.89
C GLY A 69 34.13 11.30 -31.81
N ASP A 70 35.30 10.79 -31.42
CA ASP A 70 36.53 10.88 -32.23
C ASP A 70 36.42 10.06 -33.52
N GLU A 71 35.89 8.83 -33.45
CA GLU A 71 35.65 8.01 -34.64
C GLU A 71 34.64 8.66 -35.60
N PHE A 72 33.62 9.33 -35.06
CA PHE A 72 32.70 10.12 -35.88
C PHE A 72 33.39 11.31 -36.53
N ALA A 73 34.25 12.03 -35.81
CA ALA A 73 34.99 13.18 -36.32
C ALA A 73 35.91 12.80 -37.49
N ASP A 74 36.50 11.61 -37.46
CA ASP A 74 37.39 11.09 -38.51
C ASP A 74 36.67 10.59 -39.77
N LEU A 75 35.33 10.53 -39.76
CA LEU A 75 34.55 10.07 -40.92
C LEU A 75 34.79 10.98 -42.13
N THR A 76 35.27 10.39 -43.22
CA THR A 76 35.49 11.13 -44.47
C THR A 76 34.15 11.44 -45.15
N LEU A 77 33.87 12.72 -45.37
CA LEU A 77 32.68 13.22 -46.04
C LEU A 77 32.86 13.27 -47.56
N ILE A 78 33.93 13.90 -48.03
CA ILE A 78 34.29 13.99 -49.44
C ILE A 78 35.77 13.67 -49.61
N THR A 79 36.09 12.95 -50.67
CA THR A 79 37.44 12.86 -51.22
C THR A 79 37.43 13.60 -52.54
N ARG A 80 38.26 14.65 -52.66
CA ARG A 80 38.40 15.42 -53.91
C ARG A 80 39.35 14.71 -54.88
N ASP A 81 39.30 15.10 -56.15
CA ASP A 81 40.13 14.52 -57.22
C ASP A 81 41.64 14.76 -57.01
N ASP A 82 41.99 15.78 -56.23
CA ASP A 82 43.37 16.09 -55.82
C ASP A 82 43.87 15.24 -54.63
N GLY A 83 43.05 14.32 -54.12
CA GLY A 83 43.35 13.46 -52.97
C GLY A 83 43.07 14.10 -51.62
N THR A 84 42.64 15.36 -51.57
CA THR A 84 42.24 16.04 -50.32
C THR A 84 41.03 15.34 -49.73
N ARG A 85 41.12 14.98 -48.45
CA ARG A 85 40.02 14.40 -47.68
C ARG A 85 39.45 15.45 -46.74
N LEU A 86 38.14 15.61 -46.78
CA LEU A 86 37.40 16.43 -45.85
C LEU A 86 36.69 15.50 -44.86
N THR A 87 37.01 15.62 -43.58
CA THR A 87 36.39 14.79 -42.53
C THR A 87 35.19 15.49 -41.90
N LEU A 88 34.43 14.77 -41.07
CA LEU A 88 33.31 15.34 -40.33
C LEU A 88 33.79 16.40 -39.34
N GLY A 89 34.94 16.20 -38.71
CA GLY A 89 35.56 17.16 -37.80
C GLY A 89 35.93 18.50 -38.45
N ASP A 90 36.14 18.52 -39.77
CA ASP A 90 36.45 19.76 -40.51
C ASP A 90 35.21 20.66 -40.69
N VAL A 91 33.99 20.10 -40.61
CA VAL A 91 32.74 20.82 -40.88
C VAL A 91 31.74 20.82 -39.72
N ALA A 92 31.96 19.98 -38.71
CA ALA A 92 31.09 19.82 -37.56
C ALA A 92 31.90 19.62 -36.28
N ARG A 93 31.35 20.09 -35.16
CA ARG A 93 31.87 19.77 -33.83
C ARG A 93 31.15 18.52 -33.31
N VAL A 94 31.88 17.42 -33.20
CA VAL A 94 31.34 16.19 -32.60
C VAL A 94 31.54 16.24 -31.10
N ARG A 95 30.46 16.08 -30.33
CA ARG A 95 30.47 16.04 -28.87
C ARG A 95 29.94 14.70 -28.39
N ASP A 96 30.80 13.96 -27.69
CA ASP A 96 30.42 12.75 -26.98
C ASP A 96 30.01 13.14 -25.55
N THR A 97 28.72 13.38 -25.34
CA THR A 97 28.22 14.04 -24.12
C THR A 97 26.78 13.60 -23.82
N PHE A 98 26.14 14.22 -22.84
CA PHE A 98 24.70 14.12 -22.63
C PHE A 98 23.94 15.12 -23.53
N PRO A 99 22.68 14.83 -23.88
CA PRO A 99 21.78 15.77 -24.51
C PRO A 99 21.77 17.10 -23.78
N ASP A 100 21.55 18.17 -24.53
CA ASP A 100 21.26 19.49 -23.99
C ASP A 100 19.83 19.54 -23.42
N GLN A 101 19.46 18.50 -22.67
CA GLN A 101 18.23 18.40 -21.92
C GLN A 101 18.54 18.70 -20.44
N PRO A 102 17.97 19.78 -19.91
CA PRO A 102 18.18 20.17 -18.52
C PRO A 102 17.38 19.23 -17.62
N VAL A 103 18.06 18.24 -17.03
CA VAL A 103 17.46 17.37 -16.01
C VAL A 103 17.88 17.86 -14.62
N LEU A 104 16.90 18.12 -13.77
CA LEU A 104 17.06 18.36 -12.33
C LEU A 104 16.51 17.16 -11.57
N SER A 105 17.38 16.37 -10.95
CA SER A 105 17.01 15.25 -10.10
C SER A 105 17.80 15.33 -8.80
N ARG A 106 17.11 15.51 -7.68
CA ARG A 106 17.73 15.75 -6.37
C ARG A 106 16.98 15.02 -5.27
N LEU A 107 17.72 14.39 -4.37
CA LEU A 107 17.21 13.80 -3.13
C LEU A 107 17.89 14.50 -1.96
N ASN A 108 17.10 15.06 -1.05
CA ASN A 108 17.56 15.85 0.11
C ASN A 108 18.55 16.98 -0.24
N GLY A 109 18.41 17.56 -1.43
CA GLY A 109 19.29 18.60 -1.93
C GLY A 109 20.66 18.11 -2.43
N LYS A 110 20.84 16.81 -2.65
CA LYS A 110 21.99 16.26 -3.37
C LYS A 110 21.53 15.78 -4.75
N PRO A 111 22.34 15.92 -5.82
CA PRO A 111 22.03 15.30 -7.11
C PRO A 111 21.77 13.79 -6.94
N SER A 112 20.71 13.27 -7.56
CA SER A 112 20.31 11.87 -7.41
C SER A 112 19.88 11.26 -8.75
N LEU A 113 20.03 9.95 -8.84
CA LEU A 113 19.36 9.11 -9.84
C LEU A 113 18.39 8.21 -9.08
N THR A 114 17.17 8.09 -9.58
CA THR A 114 16.14 7.29 -8.91
C THR A 114 16.00 5.97 -9.65
N LEU A 115 16.18 4.86 -8.93
CA LEU A 115 15.88 3.52 -9.41
C LEU A 115 14.49 3.16 -8.93
N GLU A 116 13.52 3.19 -9.83
CA GLU A 116 12.15 2.79 -9.56
C GLU A 116 12.03 1.28 -9.79
N VAL A 117 11.70 0.56 -8.72
CA VAL A 117 11.58 -0.91 -8.75
C VAL A 117 10.10 -1.26 -8.67
N ASP A 118 9.54 -1.64 -9.81
CA ASP A 118 8.14 -2.01 -9.92
C ASP A 118 7.93 -3.51 -9.78
N ARG A 119 6.89 -3.85 -9.02
CA ARG A 119 6.40 -5.22 -8.89
C ARG A 119 5.61 -5.60 -10.14
N VAL A 120 6.00 -6.69 -10.80
CA VAL A 120 5.32 -7.22 -11.98
C VAL A 120 4.50 -8.46 -11.61
N GLY A 121 3.22 -8.47 -11.98
CA GLY A 121 2.34 -9.64 -11.81
C GLY A 121 2.10 -10.01 -10.34
N GLU A 122 2.45 -11.24 -9.96
CA GLU A 122 2.19 -11.84 -8.63
C GLU A 122 3.42 -11.87 -7.71
N GLN A 123 4.45 -11.06 -7.99
CA GLN A 123 5.64 -10.99 -7.16
C GLN A 123 5.32 -10.57 -5.71
N ASP A 124 6.03 -11.17 -4.76
CA ASP A 124 5.95 -10.85 -3.33
C ASP A 124 6.79 -9.60 -3.02
N VAL A 125 6.12 -8.55 -2.53
CA VAL A 125 6.74 -7.26 -2.21
C VAL A 125 7.76 -7.39 -1.08
N LEU A 126 7.47 -8.16 -0.03
CA LEU A 126 8.35 -8.30 1.13
C LEU A 126 9.63 -9.06 0.76
N ALA A 127 9.49 -10.14 -0.01
CA ALA A 127 10.62 -10.91 -0.50
C ALA A 127 11.48 -10.10 -1.49
N MET A 128 10.83 -9.35 -2.40
CA MET A 128 11.50 -8.47 -3.35
C MET A 128 12.31 -7.37 -2.63
N THR A 129 11.70 -6.69 -1.67
CA THR A 129 12.40 -5.65 -0.89
C THR A 129 13.55 -6.24 -0.06
N ALA A 130 13.39 -7.44 0.52
CA ALA A 130 14.47 -8.10 1.23
C ALA A 130 15.68 -8.40 0.32
N GLN A 131 15.42 -8.88 -0.90
CA GLN A 131 16.47 -9.11 -1.91
C GLN A 131 17.13 -7.80 -2.36
N LEU A 132 16.34 -6.72 -2.54
CA LEU A 132 16.86 -5.40 -2.90
C LEU A 132 17.78 -4.84 -1.81
N ARG A 133 17.38 -4.92 -0.54
CA ARG A 133 18.21 -4.49 0.60
C ARG A 133 19.53 -5.25 0.65
N GLN A 134 19.49 -6.58 0.50
CA GLN A 134 20.69 -7.40 0.45
C GLN A 134 21.59 -7.08 -0.76
N PHE A 135 21.00 -6.72 -1.91
CA PHE A 135 21.75 -6.27 -3.08
C PHE A 135 22.44 -4.92 -2.81
N VAL A 136 21.71 -3.95 -2.26
CA VAL A 136 22.21 -2.62 -1.91
C VAL A 136 23.34 -2.71 -0.88
N GLU A 137 23.19 -3.52 0.18
CA GLU A 137 24.22 -3.73 1.19
C GLU A 137 25.52 -4.28 0.60
N ARG A 138 25.43 -5.27 -0.29
CA ARG A 138 26.61 -5.83 -0.98
C ARG A 138 27.27 -4.80 -1.90
N LYS A 139 26.47 -4.07 -2.68
CA LYS A 139 26.98 -3.08 -3.64
C LYS A 139 27.52 -1.82 -2.99
N ARG A 140 27.11 -1.50 -1.77
CA ARG A 140 27.61 -0.34 -1.01
C ARG A 140 29.14 -0.34 -0.87
N ALA A 141 29.77 -1.52 -0.78
CA ALA A 141 31.22 -1.66 -0.68
C ALA A 141 31.96 -1.42 -2.01
N GLU A 142 31.25 -1.49 -3.15
CA GLU A 142 31.82 -1.29 -4.49
C GLU A 142 31.60 0.14 -5.01
N LEU A 143 30.88 0.99 -4.27
CA LEU A 143 30.55 2.34 -4.71
C LEU A 143 31.77 3.28 -4.68
N PRO A 144 31.93 4.16 -5.68
CA PRO A 144 32.91 5.23 -5.63
C PRO A 144 32.68 6.19 -4.44
N PRO A 145 33.74 6.87 -3.94
CA PRO A 145 33.59 7.89 -2.91
C PRO A 145 32.56 8.97 -3.32
N GLY A 146 31.62 9.29 -2.42
CA GLY A 146 30.59 10.30 -2.63
C GLY A 146 29.28 9.79 -3.24
N VAL A 147 29.18 8.51 -3.58
CA VAL A 147 27.92 7.87 -4.03
C VAL A 147 27.30 7.07 -2.88
N GLU A 148 26.02 7.27 -2.63
CA GLU A 148 25.27 6.54 -1.61
C GLU A 148 23.93 6.03 -2.15
N PHE A 149 23.51 4.86 -1.67
CA PHE A 149 22.13 4.39 -1.85
C PHE A 149 21.28 4.89 -0.70
N VAL A 150 20.16 5.53 -1.03
CA VAL A 150 19.13 5.95 -0.07
C VAL A 150 17.83 5.25 -0.45
N ALA A 151 17.18 4.62 0.53
CA ALA A 151 15.88 4.00 0.33
C ALA A 151 14.80 5.07 0.44
N TRP A 152 13.99 5.22 -0.60
CA TRP A 152 12.94 6.24 -0.69
C TRP A 152 11.62 5.59 -1.10
N SER A 153 10.52 6.00 -0.49
CA SER A 153 9.15 5.54 -0.83
C SER A 153 8.96 4.00 -0.83
N ASP A 154 9.44 3.31 0.20
CA ASP A 154 9.32 1.85 0.35
C ASP A 154 7.92 1.41 0.83
N ARG A 155 7.07 1.00 -0.11
CA ARG A 155 5.70 0.52 0.20
C ARG A 155 5.66 -0.76 1.03
N SER A 156 6.75 -1.53 1.11
CA SER A 156 6.80 -2.74 1.93
C SER A 156 6.68 -2.42 3.43
N VAL A 157 7.14 -1.24 3.85
CA VAL A 157 7.05 -0.77 5.24
C VAL A 157 5.60 -0.60 5.66
N SER A 158 4.77 0.06 4.83
CA SER A 158 3.34 0.23 5.11
C SER A 158 2.59 -1.11 5.14
N LEU A 159 2.90 -2.03 4.21
CA LEU A 159 2.30 -3.36 4.20
C LEU A 159 2.66 -4.16 5.45
N LYS A 160 3.95 -4.19 5.82
CA LYS A 160 4.43 -4.87 7.02
C LYS A 160 3.79 -4.29 8.28
N GLY A 161 3.77 -2.96 8.42
CA GLY A 161 3.13 -2.29 9.56
C GLY A 161 1.64 -2.63 9.70
N ARG A 162 0.91 -2.77 8.58
CA ARG A 162 -0.50 -3.20 8.61
C ARG A 162 -0.68 -4.67 8.99
N ILE A 163 0.21 -5.54 8.55
CA ILE A 163 0.23 -6.96 8.98
C ILE A 163 0.50 -7.04 10.48
N GLU A 164 1.47 -6.28 10.99
CA GLU A 164 1.76 -6.20 12.42
C GLU A 164 0.59 -5.62 13.23
N LEU A 165 -0.06 -4.57 12.73
CA LEU A 165 -1.28 -4.02 13.33
C LEU A 165 -2.42 -5.05 13.36
N LEU A 166 -2.62 -5.81 12.29
CA LEU A 166 -3.60 -6.89 12.25
C LEU A 166 -3.27 -7.96 13.30
N LEU A 167 -2.02 -8.42 13.37
CA LEU A 167 -1.60 -9.45 14.32
C LEU A 167 -1.73 -8.98 15.77
N THR A 168 -1.28 -7.76 16.06
CA THR A 168 -1.40 -7.17 17.41
C THR A 168 -2.87 -6.94 17.78
N SER A 169 -3.70 -6.44 16.87
CA SER A 169 -5.15 -6.30 17.08
C SER A 169 -5.84 -7.65 17.27
N ALA A 170 -5.42 -8.69 16.54
CA ALA A 170 -5.93 -10.05 16.70
C ALA A 170 -5.56 -10.63 18.07
N VAL A 171 -4.33 -10.43 18.54
CA VAL A 171 -3.89 -10.86 19.88
C VAL A 171 -4.60 -10.08 20.98
N GLN A 172 -4.77 -8.76 20.83
CA GLN A 172 -5.51 -7.94 21.79
C GLN A 172 -6.98 -8.33 21.84
N GLY A 173 -7.63 -8.47 20.67
CA GLY A 173 -9.00 -8.96 20.55
C GLY A 173 -9.15 -10.34 21.17
N ALA A 174 -8.23 -11.26 20.89
CA ALA A 174 -8.18 -12.59 21.48
C ALA A 174 -8.09 -12.55 23.01
N LEU A 175 -7.23 -11.69 23.55
CA LEU A 175 -7.08 -11.52 24.99
C LEU A 175 -8.34 -10.92 25.62
N LEU A 176 -8.93 -9.88 25.01
CA LEU A 176 -10.16 -9.25 25.49
C LEU A 176 -11.35 -10.21 25.47
N VAL A 177 -11.50 -10.98 24.40
CA VAL A 177 -12.52 -12.03 24.29
C VAL A 177 -12.26 -13.11 25.32
N LEU A 178 -11.02 -13.60 25.46
CA LEU A 178 -10.67 -14.61 26.46
C LEU A 178 -10.98 -14.14 27.88
N ILE A 179 -10.64 -12.89 28.22
CA ILE A 179 -10.95 -12.30 29.53
C ILE A 179 -12.47 -12.21 29.71
N THR A 180 -13.19 -11.71 28.71
CA THR A 180 -14.64 -11.55 28.77
C THR A 180 -15.33 -12.90 28.94
N LEU A 181 -14.98 -13.90 28.13
CA LEU A 181 -15.52 -15.24 28.27
C LEU A 181 -15.08 -15.89 29.58
N ALA A 182 -13.86 -15.69 30.07
CA ALA A 182 -13.44 -16.24 31.36
C ALA A 182 -14.23 -15.65 32.55
N LEU A 183 -14.76 -14.42 32.41
CA LEU A 183 -15.64 -13.79 33.42
C LEU A 183 -17.05 -14.37 33.43
N PHE A 184 -17.53 -14.92 32.31
CA PHE A 184 -18.92 -15.38 32.16
C PHE A 184 -19.07 -16.90 31.95
N LEU A 185 -18.08 -17.56 31.35
CA LEU A 185 -18.04 -18.96 30.91
C LEU A 185 -16.73 -19.66 31.35
N ASP A 186 -16.66 -20.98 31.22
CA ASP A 186 -15.44 -21.74 31.48
C ASP A 186 -14.32 -21.38 30.49
N LEU A 187 -13.09 -21.21 31.02
CA LEU A 187 -11.90 -20.84 30.24
C LEU A 187 -11.61 -21.82 29.09
N SER A 188 -11.91 -23.10 29.28
CA SER A 188 -11.75 -24.12 28.25
C SER A 188 -12.64 -23.87 27.03
N LEU A 189 -13.86 -23.35 27.21
CA LEU A 189 -14.76 -23.00 26.10
C LEU A 189 -14.22 -21.79 25.35
N ALA A 190 -13.79 -20.79 26.11
CA ALA A 190 -13.21 -19.56 25.56
C ALA A 190 -12.01 -19.87 24.66
N PHE A 191 -11.15 -20.79 25.08
CA PHE A 191 -10.01 -21.24 24.29
C PHE A 191 -10.44 -21.88 22.95
N TRP A 192 -11.44 -22.75 22.95
CA TRP A 192 -11.90 -23.42 21.72
C TRP A 192 -12.55 -22.44 20.74
N VAL A 193 -13.39 -21.52 21.24
CA VAL A 193 -13.96 -20.45 20.40
C VAL A 193 -12.87 -19.58 19.80
N MET A 194 -11.85 -19.22 20.59
CA MET A 194 -10.72 -18.44 20.12
C MET A 194 -9.88 -19.16 19.06
N LEU A 195 -9.75 -20.48 19.15
CA LEU A 195 -9.04 -21.29 18.15
C LEU A 195 -9.80 -21.34 16.81
N GLY A 196 -11.12 -21.11 16.81
CA GLY A 196 -11.95 -21.06 15.61
C GLY A 196 -11.62 -19.87 14.69
N VAL A 197 -11.14 -18.75 15.25
CA VAL A 197 -10.76 -17.54 14.50
C VAL A 197 -9.58 -17.80 13.55
N PRO A 198 -8.39 -18.23 14.00
CA PRO A 198 -7.27 -18.51 13.10
C PRO A 198 -7.60 -19.65 12.13
N PHE A 199 -8.40 -20.65 12.55
CA PHE A 199 -8.86 -21.71 11.64
C PHE A 199 -9.67 -21.15 10.47
N SER A 200 -10.62 -20.25 10.75
CA SER A 200 -11.47 -19.65 9.72
C SER A 200 -10.69 -18.74 8.76
N MET A 201 -9.73 -17.98 9.29
CA MET A 201 -8.84 -17.15 8.47
C MET A 201 -7.93 -17.99 7.59
N LEU A 202 -7.29 -19.03 8.14
CA LEU A 202 -6.45 -19.96 7.38
C LEU A 202 -7.26 -20.73 6.33
N GLY A 203 -8.50 -21.12 6.66
CA GLY A 203 -9.44 -21.71 5.71
C GLY A 203 -9.73 -20.78 4.54
N ALA A 204 -10.00 -19.49 4.82
CA ALA A 204 -10.20 -18.49 3.78
C ALA A 204 -8.95 -18.28 2.91
N LEU A 205 -7.75 -18.17 3.50
CA LEU A 205 -6.48 -18.09 2.78
C LEU A 205 -6.26 -19.31 1.87
N LEU A 206 -6.54 -20.51 2.38
CA LEU A 206 -6.43 -21.74 1.62
C LEU A 206 -7.43 -21.77 0.46
N ALA A 207 -8.67 -21.31 0.68
CA ALA A 207 -9.68 -21.24 -0.37
C ALA A 207 -9.36 -20.20 -1.45
N ILE A 208 -8.80 -19.04 -1.07
CA ILE A 208 -8.32 -18.04 -2.05
C ILE A 208 -7.30 -18.68 -3.00
N ASN A 209 -6.32 -19.38 -2.43
CA ASN A 209 -5.28 -20.04 -3.21
C ASN A 209 -5.83 -21.23 -4.03
N ALA A 210 -6.68 -22.07 -3.43
CA ALA A 210 -7.24 -23.24 -4.09
C ALA A 210 -8.23 -22.91 -5.22
N LEU A 211 -8.99 -21.82 -5.07
CA LEU A 211 -9.94 -21.34 -6.08
C LEU A 211 -9.28 -20.43 -7.12
N GLY A 212 -7.98 -20.12 -6.98
CA GLY A 212 -7.25 -19.23 -7.88
C GLY A 212 -7.86 -17.82 -7.95
N LEU A 213 -8.42 -17.33 -6.83
CA LEU A 213 -9.01 -16.00 -6.80
C LEU A 213 -7.89 -14.95 -6.92
N PRO A 214 -8.07 -13.86 -7.72
CA PRO A 214 -7.07 -12.82 -7.92
C PRO A 214 -6.96 -11.88 -6.70
N VAL A 215 -6.94 -12.44 -5.49
CA VAL A 215 -6.86 -11.73 -4.22
C VAL A 215 -5.47 -12.00 -3.64
N SER A 216 -4.62 -10.97 -3.67
CA SER A 216 -3.30 -11.00 -3.04
C SER A 216 -3.36 -10.48 -1.61
N ILE A 217 -2.37 -10.84 -0.78
CA ILE A 217 -2.17 -10.21 0.51
C ILE A 217 -1.60 -8.80 0.29
N ASN A 218 -2.46 -7.79 0.39
CA ASN A 218 -2.15 -6.38 0.25
C ASN A 218 -2.85 -5.55 1.34
N VAL A 219 -2.68 -4.24 1.29
CA VAL A 219 -3.28 -3.30 2.27
C VAL A 219 -4.80 -3.49 2.41
N MET A 220 -5.52 -3.65 1.30
CA MET A 220 -6.97 -3.81 1.29
C MET A 220 -7.40 -5.17 1.82
N SER A 221 -6.68 -6.24 1.45
CA SER A 221 -7.00 -7.58 1.94
C SER A 221 -6.79 -7.70 3.46
N VAL A 222 -5.71 -7.10 3.97
CA VAL A 222 -5.42 -7.03 5.41
C VAL A 222 -6.54 -6.27 6.15
N PHE A 223 -7.04 -5.17 5.58
CA PHE A 223 -8.21 -4.49 6.11
C PHE A 223 -9.45 -5.38 6.16
N GLY A 224 -9.68 -6.19 5.12
CA GLY A 224 -10.78 -7.15 5.10
C GLY A 224 -10.71 -8.16 6.24
N PHE A 225 -9.53 -8.71 6.52
CA PHE A 225 -9.35 -9.60 7.66
C PHE A 225 -9.59 -8.92 9.02
N ILE A 226 -9.16 -7.66 9.18
CA ILE A 226 -9.40 -6.88 10.41
C ILE A 226 -10.91 -6.66 10.62
N LEU A 227 -11.64 -6.31 9.55
CA LEU A 227 -13.09 -6.07 9.61
C LEU A 227 -13.83 -7.33 10.09
N VAL A 228 -13.45 -8.49 9.57
CA VAL A 228 -14.16 -9.76 9.83
C VAL A 228 -13.81 -10.34 11.19
N LEU A 229 -12.65 -9.99 11.76
CA LEU A 229 -12.17 -10.52 13.03
C LEU A 229 -13.23 -10.42 14.15
N GLY A 230 -13.96 -9.31 14.23
CA GLY A 230 -15.03 -9.14 15.23
C GLY A 230 -16.23 -10.05 15.00
N MET A 231 -16.63 -10.22 13.74
CA MET A 231 -17.80 -11.02 13.36
C MET A 231 -17.55 -12.53 13.47
N LEU A 232 -16.28 -12.95 13.35
CA LEU A 232 -15.85 -14.35 13.42
C LEU A 232 -16.12 -15.01 14.77
N VAL A 233 -16.06 -14.23 15.85
CA VAL A 233 -16.16 -14.76 17.22
C VAL A 233 -17.61 -14.96 17.65
N ASP A 234 -18.52 -14.11 17.17
CA ASP A 234 -19.91 -14.04 17.65
C ASP A 234 -20.67 -15.36 17.51
N ASP A 235 -20.65 -16.00 16.32
CA ASP A 235 -21.34 -17.28 16.11
C ASP A 235 -20.71 -18.41 16.95
N GLY A 236 -19.38 -18.38 17.10
CA GLY A 236 -18.65 -19.33 17.94
C GLY A 236 -19.04 -19.22 19.40
N ILE A 237 -19.16 -18.00 19.94
CA ILE A 237 -19.58 -17.74 21.32
C ILE A 237 -21.00 -18.26 21.54
N VAL A 238 -21.96 -17.85 20.70
CA VAL A 238 -23.37 -18.23 20.87
C VAL A 238 -23.56 -19.74 20.77
N THR A 239 -22.85 -20.39 19.84
CA THR A 239 -22.89 -21.84 19.67
C THR A 239 -22.26 -22.56 20.87
N ALA A 240 -21.10 -22.10 21.35
CA ALA A 240 -20.43 -22.68 22.52
C ALA A 240 -21.24 -22.51 23.80
N GLU A 241 -21.83 -21.35 24.03
CA GLU A 241 -22.66 -21.06 25.20
C GLU A 241 -23.91 -21.94 25.21
N SER A 242 -24.62 -22.05 24.07
CA SER A 242 -25.81 -22.89 23.98
C SER A 242 -25.49 -24.38 24.17
N ALA A 243 -24.37 -24.86 23.61
CA ALA A 243 -23.88 -26.22 23.84
C ALA A 243 -23.52 -26.46 25.31
N TYR A 244 -22.84 -25.51 25.95
CA TYR A 244 -22.44 -25.62 27.35
C TYR A 244 -23.63 -25.57 28.30
N ALA A 245 -24.58 -24.66 28.07
CA ALA A 245 -25.80 -24.56 28.85
C ALA A 245 -26.60 -25.88 28.83
N GLN A 246 -26.67 -26.55 27.67
CA GLN A 246 -27.33 -27.85 27.57
C GLN A 246 -26.53 -28.97 28.25
N LEU A 247 -25.20 -28.94 28.15
CA LEU A 247 -24.32 -29.89 28.84
C LEU A 247 -24.45 -29.81 30.37
N GLU A 248 -24.61 -28.60 30.93
CA GLU A 248 -24.80 -28.38 32.39
C GLU A 248 -26.17 -28.91 32.87
N GLN A 249 -27.20 -28.83 32.03
CA GLN A 249 -28.55 -29.30 32.36
C GLN A 249 -28.72 -30.82 32.27
N GLU A 250 -28.00 -31.49 31.37
CA GLU A 250 -28.27 -32.90 31.00
C GLU A 250 -27.16 -33.90 31.40
N ASN A 251 -26.27 -33.55 32.33
CA ASN A 251 -25.24 -34.44 32.90
C ASN A 251 -24.28 -35.09 31.88
N GLN A 252 -23.79 -34.29 30.92
CA GLN A 252 -22.71 -34.61 29.98
C GLN A 252 -23.00 -35.75 28.98
N GLY A 253 -23.12 -35.39 27.71
CA GLY A 253 -23.23 -36.33 26.60
C GLY A 253 -23.08 -35.62 25.25
N VAL A 254 -22.66 -36.36 24.22
CA VAL A 254 -22.53 -35.83 22.86
C VAL A 254 -23.89 -35.32 22.35
N ASP A 255 -24.98 -36.01 22.70
CA ASP A 255 -26.34 -35.63 22.32
C ASP A 255 -26.79 -34.28 22.92
N SER A 256 -26.29 -33.93 24.09
CA SER A 256 -26.57 -32.64 24.73
C SER A 256 -25.88 -31.49 23.97
N ILE A 257 -24.64 -31.72 23.50
CA ILE A 257 -23.90 -30.77 22.63
C ILE A 257 -24.67 -30.57 21.32
N VAL A 258 -25.08 -31.67 20.67
CA VAL A 258 -25.80 -31.61 19.40
C VAL A 258 -27.14 -30.86 19.57
N ARG A 259 -27.88 -31.11 20.64
CA ARG A 259 -29.13 -30.39 20.94
C ARG A 259 -28.88 -28.90 21.21
N GLY A 260 -27.87 -28.57 22.01
CA GLY A 260 -27.49 -27.18 22.28
C GLY A 260 -27.09 -26.42 21.02
N VAL A 261 -26.31 -27.04 20.13
CA VAL A 261 -25.95 -26.44 18.83
C VAL A 261 -27.18 -26.25 17.95
N ARG A 262 -28.00 -27.30 17.77
CA ARG A 262 -29.23 -27.25 16.94
C ARG A 262 -30.22 -26.17 17.37
N ARG A 263 -30.29 -25.87 18.67
CA ARG A 263 -31.16 -24.83 19.22
C ARG A 263 -30.88 -23.44 18.64
N VAL A 264 -29.60 -23.14 18.38
CA VAL A 264 -29.17 -21.81 17.90
C VAL A 264 -28.75 -21.79 16.44
N THR A 265 -28.54 -22.95 15.81
CA THR A 265 -28.09 -23.07 14.41
C THR A 265 -28.90 -22.20 13.45
N VAL A 266 -30.23 -22.22 13.52
CA VAL A 266 -31.07 -21.43 12.60
C VAL A 266 -30.77 -19.94 12.76
N ALA A 267 -30.83 -19.42 13.99
CA ALA A 267 -30.62 -18.01 14.25
C ALA A 267 -29.23 -17.54 13.82
N THR A 268 -28.19 -18.33 14.11
CA THR A 268 -26.82 -17.89 13.83
C THR A 268 -26.40 -18.07 12.38
N VAL A 269 -26.87 -19.11 11.68
CA VAL A 269 -26.66 -19.27 10.24
C VAL A 269 -27.33 -18.12 9.48
N PHE A 270 -28.57 -17.77 9.82
CA PHE A 270 -29.22 -16.62 9.20
C PHE A 270 -28.52 -15.30 9.53
N GLY A 271 -27.98 -15.14 10.74
CA GLY A 271 -27.19 -13.95 11.10
C GLY A 271 -25.90 -13.79 10.29
N VAL A 272 -25.19 -14.89 10.01
CA VAL A 272 -24.01 -14.85 9.13
C VAL A 272 -24.43 -14.62 7.67
N LEU A 273 -25.48 -15.30 7.19
CA LEU A 273 -25.97 -15.13 5.82
C LEU A 273 -26.48 -13.72 5.53
N THR A 274 -27.17 -13.06 6.45
CA THR A 274 -27.61 -11.66 6.26
C THR A 274 -26.41 -10.74 6.10
N THR A 275 -25.36 -10.95 6.87
CA THR A 275 -24.09 -10.22 6.75
C THR A 275 -23.45 -10.47 5.38
N MET A 276 -23.33 -11.74 4.97
CA MET A 276 -22.80 -12.10 3.64
C MET A 276 -23.60 -11.43 2.52
N ILE A 277 -24.92 -11.51 2.56
CA ILE A 277 -25.82 -10.88 1.57
C ILE A 277 -25.66 -9.36 1.54
N ALA A 278 -25.43 -8.71 2.69
CA ALA A 278 -25.20 -7.27 2.74
C ALA A 278 -23.89 -6.85 2.05
N PHE A 279 -22.85 -7.70 2.08
CA PHE A 279 -21.57 -7.43 1.41
C PHE A 279 -21.56 -7.81 -0.07
N VAL A 280 -22.35 -8.79 -0.50
CA VAL A 280 -22.38 -9.27 -1.90
C VAL A 280 -22.53 -8.14 -2.94
N PRO A 281 -23.43 -7.14 -2.80
CA PRO A 281 -23.57 -6.06 -3.78
C PRO A 281 -22.27 -5.29 -4.02
N THR A 282 -21.43 -5.12 -2.99
CA THR A 282 -20.18 -4.37 -3.09
C THR A 282 -19.11 -5.07 -3.92
N MET A 283 -19.25 -6.38 -4.16
CA MET A 283 -18.38 -7.13 -5.06
C MET A 283 -18.53 -6.69 -6.52
N PHE A 284 -19.72 -6.23 -6.92
CA PHE A 284 -20.02 -5.81 -8.29
C PHE A 284 -19.65 -4.35 -8.59
N LEU A 285 -19.01 -3.66 -7.63
CA LEU A 285 -18.56 -2.30 -7.84
C LEU A 285 -17.17 -2.32 -8.50
N GLU A 286 -17.13 -2.00 -9.79
CA GLU A 286 -15.91 -2.06 -10.60
C GLU A 286 -15.17 -0.72 -10.69
N GLU A 287 -15.85 0.39 -10.37
CA GLU A 287 -15.33 1.74 -10.55
C GLU A 287 -15.07 2.49 -9.24
N GLY A 288 -14.08 3.39 -9.30
CA GLY A 288 -13.71 4.28 -8.20
C GLY A 288 -13.41 3.53 -6.90
N VAL A 289 -13.99 4.04 -5.80
CA VAL A 289 -13.82 3.46 -4.47
C VAL A 289 -14.57 2.15 -4.30
N GLY A 290 -15.60 1.91 -5.11
CA GLY A 290 -16.27 0.62 -5.17
C GLY A 290 -15.29 -0.53 -5.48
N ARG A 291 -14.33 -0.28 -6.38
CA ARG A 291 -13.27 -1.24 -6.72
C ARG A 291 -12.32 -1.55 -5.56
N ILE A 292 -12.15 -0.60 -4.64
CA ILE A 292 -11.37 -0.82 -3.42
C ILE A 292 -12.12 -1.77 -2.49
N PHE A 293 -13.41 -1.52 -2.28
CA PHE A 293 -14.24 -2.36 -1.42
C PHE A 293 -14.46 -3.76 -2.01
N SER A 294 -14.54 -3.91 -3.33
CA SER A 294 -14.70 -5.21 -3.97
C SER A 294 -13.54 -6.17 -3.71
N GLN A 295 -12.34 -5.68 -3.37
CA GLN A 295 -11.20 -6.51 -2.96
C GLN A 295 -11.34 -7.06 -1.52
N ILE A 296 -12.14 -6.42 -0.68
CA ILE A 296 -12.38 -6.83 0.71
C ILE A 296 -13.43 -7.95 0.77
N VAL A 297 -14.45 -7.89 -0.09
CA VAL A 297 -15.63 -8.77 -0.03
C VAL A 297 -15.29 -10.26 -0.11
N PRO A 298 -14.46 -10.75 -1.03
CA PRO A 298 -14.15 -12.18 -1.11
C PRO A 298 -13.57 -12.73 0.20
N ILE A 299 -12.76 -11.92 0.90
CA ILE A 299 -12.14 -12.30 2.17
C ILE A 299 -13.21 -12.41 3.26
N VAL A 300 -14.13 -11.44 3.31
CA VAL A 300 -15.27 -11.45 4.22
C VAL A 300 -16.13 -12.69 4.02
N LEU A 301 -16.54 -12.96 2.77
CA LEU A 301 -17.42 -14.08 2.46
C LEU A 301 -16.76 -15.43 2.77
N LEU A 302 -15.48 -15.59 2.42
CA LEU A 302 -14.75 -16.83 2.71
C LEU A 302 -14.52 -17.01 4.21
N CYS A 303 -14.09 -15.97 4.93
CA CYS A 303 -13.89 -16.05 6.38
C CYS A 303 -15.20 -16.40 7.12
N LEU A 304 -16.31 -15.76 6.76
CA LEU A 304 -17.63 -16.06 7.32
C LEU A 304 -18.12 -17.48 6.94
N GLY A 305 -17.86 -17.92 5.71
CA GLY A 305 -18.18 -19.28 5.27
C GLY A 305 -17.40 -20.34 6.05
N PHE A 306 -16.10 -20.15 6.24
CA PHE A 306 -15.28 -21.05 7.07
C PHE A 306 -15.62 -20.95 8.57
N SER A 307 -16.05 -19.78 9.04
CA SER A 307 -16.59 -19.62 10.40
C SER A 307 -17.81 -20.51 10.63
N LEU A 308 -18.77 -20.51 9.70
CA LEU A 308 -19.92 -21.44 9.79
C LEU A 308 -19.49 -22.91 9.77
N LEU A 309 -18.49 -23.25 8.96
CA LEU A 309 -17.97 -24.61 8.93
C LEU A 309 -17.32 -25.00 10.27
N GLU A 310 -16.53 -24.09 10.85
CA GLU A 310 -15.88 -24.27 12.12
C GLU A 310 -16.90 -24.42 13.25
N THR A 311 -17.83 -23.48 13.40
CA THR A 311 -18.76 -23.43 14.53
C THR A 311 -19.77 -24.57 14.52
N LYS A 312 -20.15 -25.09 13.34
CA LYS A 312 -21.15 -26.16 13.22
C LYS A 312 -20.55 -27.56 13.17
N LEU A 313 -19.33 -27.72 12.66
CA LEU A 313 -18.72 -29.05 12.50
C LEU A 313 -17.56 -29.29 13.48
N ILE A 314 -16.67 -28.32 13.64
CA ILE A 314 -15.40 -28.50 14.34
C ILE A 314 -15.55 -28.21 15.84
N LEU A 315 -16.09 -27.03 16.17
CA LEU A 315 -16.29 -26.60 17.56
C LEU A 315 -17.07 -27.64 18.39
N PRO A 316 -18.22 -28.20 17.94
CA PRO A 316 -18.97 -29.18 18.73
C PRO A 316 -18.17 -30.46 19.00
N ALA A 317 -17.32 -30.88 18.06
CA ALA A 317 -16.47 -32.05 18.23
C ALA A 317 -15.38 -31.82 19.30
N HIS A 318 -14.84 -30.60 19.38
CA HIS A 318 -13.88 -30.23 20.41
C HIS A 318 -14.53 -30.06 21.79
N LEU A 319 -15.75 -29.53 21.85
CA LEU A 319 -16.52 -29.36 23.09
C LEU A 319 -16.77 -30.69 23.83
N ARG A 320 -16.76 -31.84 23.15
CA ARG A 320 -16.82 -33.17 23.78
C ARG A 320 -15.74 -33.38 24.84
N HIS A 321 -14.57 -32.77 24.66
CA HIS A 321 -13.43 -32.94 25.56
C HIS A 321 -13.48 -31.97 26.76
N VAL A 322 -14.40 -31.00 26.73
CA VAL A 322 -14.62 -30.08 27.85
C VAL A 322 -15.40 -30.81 28.93
N ARG A 323 -14.69 -31.30 29.94
CA ARG A 323 -15.31 -31.82 31.16
C ARG A 323 -15.84 -30.64 31.96
N ILE A 324 -17.14 -30.62 32.26
CA ILE A 324 -17.67 -29.73 33.29
C ILE A 324 -17.05 -30.23 34.59
N ALA A 325 -16.07 -29.48 35.10
CA ALA A 325 -15.44 -29.82 36.37
C ALA A 325 -16.55 -29.85 37.42
N GLN A 326 -16.78 -31.03 38.02
CA GLN A 326 -17.58 -31.10 39.24
C GLN A 326 -17.01 -30.07 40.21
N ARG A 327 -17.87 -29.14 40.65
CA ARG A 327 -17.59 -27.90 41.38
C ARG A 327 -16.92 -28.09 42.76
N GLN A 328 -16.21 -29.18 43.01
CA GLN A 328 -15.39 -29.41 44.20
C GLN A 328 -13.95 -28.94 43.94
N ARG A 329 -13.73 -27.63 43.89
CA ARG A 329 -12.38 -27.04 43.87
C ARG A 329 -11.93 -26.75 45.29
N ASN A 330 -10.66 -27.07 45.62
CA ASN A 330 -10.08 -26.84 46.94
C ASN A 330 -10.22 -25.35 47.37
N PRO A 331 -10.78 -25.08 48.56
CA PRO A 331 -10.91 -23.73 49.09
C PRO A 331 -9.51 -23.19 49.44
N GLY A 332 -8.96 -22.34 48.57
CA GLY A 332 -7.64 -21.71 48.77
C GLY A 332 -6.81 -21.50 47.50
N SER A 333 -7.15 -22.14 46.38
CA SER A 333 -6.42 -21.97 45.11
C SER A 333 -6.78 -20.66 44.39
N VAL A 334 -5.85 -20.12 43.58
CA VAL A 334 -6.07 -18.95 42.70
C VAL A 334 -7.30 -19.17 41.79
N LEU A 335 -7.50 -20.41 41.32
CA LEU A 335 -8.65 -20.82 40.51
C LEU A 335 -9.98 -20.73 41.27
N ALA A 336 -10.00 -20.94 42.58
CA ALA A 336 -11.20 -20.76 43.39
C ALA A 336 -11.60 -19.28 43.50
N ARG A 337 -10.63 -18.36 43.64
CA ARG A 337 -10.87 -16.92 43.62
C ARG A 337 -11.41 -16.45 42.27
N ILE A 338 -10.84 -16.93 41.17
CA ILE A 338 -11.34 -16.64 39.81
C ILE A 338 -12.79 -17.11 39.66
N SER A 339 -13.12 -18.33 40.10
CA SER A 339 -14.50 -18.83 40.04
C SER A 339 -15.48 -18.05 40.92
N ALA A 340 -15.04 -17.47 42.03
CA ALA A 340 -15.88 -16.63 42.87
C ALA A 340 -16.21 -15.28 42.20
N VAL A 341 -15.23 -14.67 41.53
CA VAL A 341 -15.44 -13.46 40.71
C VAL A 341 -16.38 -13.77 39.55
N GLN A 342 -16.16 -14.87 38.83
CA GLN A 342 -17.03 -15.33 37.74
C GLN A 342 -18.49 -15.50 38.22
N GLN A 343 -18.71 -16.18 39.35
CA GLN A 343 -20.05 -16.33 39.93
C GLN A 343 -20.66 -15.00 40.38
N ALA A 344 -19.86 -14.04 40.82
CA ALA A 344 -20.34 -12.69 41.15
C ALA A 344 -20.77 -11.95 39.88
N CYS A 345 -19.99 -12.02 38.79
CA CYS A 345 -20.32 -11.45 37.49
C CYS A 345 -21.61 -12.04 36.91
N VAL A 346 -21.71 -13.37 36.86
CA VAL A 346 -22.91 -14.07 36.36
C VAL A 346 -24.15 -13.70 37.17
N ARG A 347 -24.08 -13.71 38.50
CA ARG A 347 -25.21 -13.30 39.36
C ARG A 347 -25.56 -11.83 39.20
N GLY A 348 -24.55 -10.97 39.02
CA GLY A 348 -24.74 -9.54 38.76
C GLY A 348 -25.49 -9.31 37.45
N LEU A 349 -25.10 -10.01 36.38
CA LEU A 349 -25.76 -9.94 35.08
C LEU A 349 -27.18 -10.48 35.13
N GLN A 350 -27.41 -11.63 35.77
CA GLN A 350 -28.76 -12.19 35.96
C GLN A 350 -29.66 -11.23 36.75
N ARG A 351 -29.14 -10.67 37.85
CA ARG A 351 -29.88 -9.67 38.63
C ARG A 351 -30.21 -8.45 37.77
N PHE A 352 -29.28 -7.92 36.98
CA PHE A 352 -29.56 -6.81 36.07
C PHE A 352 -30.62 -7.18 35.03
N ALA A 353 -30.52 -8.36 34.43
CA ALA A 353 -31.48 -8.86 33.44
C ALA A 353 -32.90 -8.95 34.03
N GLU A 354 -33.03 -9.49 35.24
CA GLU A 354 -34.34 -9.69 35.89
C GLU A 354 -34.91 -8.42 36.52
N THR A 355 -34.07 -7.58 37.15
CA THR A 355 -34.55 -6.42 37.94
C THR A 355 -34.61 -5.13 37.15
N ARG A 356 -33.78 -4.97 36.10
CA ARG A 356 -33.70 -3.71 35.35
C ARG A 356 -34.12 -3.85 33.91
N TYR A 357 -33.56 -4.84 33.20
CA TYR A 357 -33.85 -5.03 31.77
C TYR A 357 -35.27 -5.55 31.53
N ARG A 358 -35.67 -6.64 32.20
CA ARG A 358 -37.00 -7.24 32.02
C ARG A 358 -38.16 -6.26 32.33
N PRO A 359 -38.16 -5.51 33.45
CA PRO A 359 -39.24 -4.54 33.70
C PRO A 359 -39.25 -3.39 32.70
N ALA A 360 -38.07 -2.94 32.23
CA ALA A 360 -37.98 -1.92 31.19
C ALA A 360 -38.52 -2.43 29.85
N LEU A 361 -38.24 -3.68 29.49
CA LEU A 361 -38.77 -4.33 28.30
C LEU A 361 -40.29 -4.50 28.39
N GLU A 362 -40.80 -4.99 29.52
CA GLU A 362 -42.24 -5.14 29.77
C GLU A 362 -42.95 -3.77 29.68
N PHE A 363 -42.37 -2.70 30.24
CA PHE A 363 -42.86 -1.34 30.10
C PHE A 363 -42.87 -0.88 28.63
N ALA A 364 -41.77 -1.11 27.89
CA ALA A 364 -41.68 -0.73 26.48
C ALA A 364 -42.69 -1.48 25.58
N VAL A 365 -42.98 -2.75 25.91
CA VAL A 365 -43.98 -3.57 25.20
C VAL A 365 -45.40 -3.13 25.56
N GLN A 366 -45.68 -2.82 26.82
CA GLN A 366 -46.98 -2.27 27.24
C GLN A 366 -47.27 -0.94 26.53
N TRP A 367 -46.27 -0.07 26.44
CA TRP A 367 -46.35 1.22 25.75
C TRP A 367 -45.85 1.16 24.30
N ARG A 368 -46.14 0.07 23.57
CA ARG A 368 -45.62 -0.20 22.21
C ARG A 368 -45.73 0.95 21.22
N TYR A 369 -46.82 1.73 21.24
CA TYR A 369 -46.99 2.88 20.34
C TYR A 369 -46.09 4.04 20.73
N THR A 370 -45.93 4.31 22.02
CA THR A 370 -44.99 5.32 22.52
C THR A 370 -43.55 4.91 22.23
N THR A 371 -43.20 3.65 22.45
CA THR A 371 -41.88 3.10 22.10
C THR A 371 -41.60 3.25 20.61
N LEU A 372 -42.56 2.91 19.75
CA LEU A 372 -42.44 3.09 18.30
C LEU A 372 -42.33 4.58 17.91
N ALA A 373 -43.10 5.46 18.55
CA ALA A 373 -43.04 6.90 18.30
C ALA A 373 -41.69 7.50 18.71
N VAL A 374 -41.13 7.08 19.85
CA VAL A 374 -39.79 7.49 20.30
C VAL A 374 -38.72 7.00 19.32
N PHE A 375 -38.81 5.75 18.86
CA PHE A 375 -37.89 5.21 17.86
C PHE A 375 -37.97 5.98 16.54
N LEU A 376 -39.18 6.17 15.99
CA LEU A 376 -39.38 6.91 14.74
C LEU A 376 -38.98 8.38 14.87
N GLY A 377 -39.29 9.02 16.01
CA GLY A 377 -38.86 10.39 16.30
C GLY A 377 -37.34 10.50 16.34
N GLY A 378 -36.67 9.58 17.02
CA GLY A 378 -35.20 9.51 17.04
C GLY A 378 -34.60 9.24 15.66
N LEU A 379 -35.21 8.36 14.87
CA LEU A 379 -34.80 8.08 13.49
C LEU A 379 -34.95 9.31 12.59
N ILE A 380 -36.08 10.02 12.68
CA ILE A 380 -36.33 11.26 11.93
C ILE A 380 -35.31 12.33 12.32
N ILE A 381 -35.05 12.51 13.62
CA ILE A 381 -34.03 13.46 14.09
C ILE A 381 -32.67 13.07 13.50
N CYS A 382 -32.25 11.81 13.61
CA CYS A 382 -30.98 11.33 13.09
C CYS A 382 -30.83 11.56 11.57
N LEU A 383 -31.86 11.20 10.80
CA LEU A 383 -31.89 11.42 9.34
C LEU A 383 -31.94 12.92 8.99
N ALA A 384 -32.56 13.76 9.80
CA ALA A 384 -32.65 15.20 9.59
C ALA A 384 -31.35 15.96 9.92
N LEU A 385 -30.46 15.40 10.75
CA LEU A 385 -29.18 16.05 11.10
C LEU A 385 -28.27 16.30 9.89
N LEU A 386 -28.32 15.42 8.88
CA LEU A 386 -27.56 15.54 7.63
C LEU A 386 -28.03 16.71 6.76
N PRO A 387 -29.31 16.77 6.30
CA PRO A 387 -29.80 17.90 5.50
C PRO A 387 -29.85 19.21 6.28
N ALA A 388 -29.99 19.17 7.61
CA ALA A 388 -29.90 20.36 8.47
C ALA A 388 -28.47 20.94 8.57
N GLY A 389 -27.45 20.26 8.03
CA GLY A 389 -26.06 20.73 8.04
C GLY A 389 -25.36 20.64 9.40
N ILE A 390 -26.02 20.05 10.42
CA ILE A 390 -25.44 19.83 11.75
C ILE A 390 -24.38 18.73 11.66
N VAL A 391 -24.70 17.64 10.95
CA VAL A 391 -23.74 16.58 10.61
C VAL A 391 -23.27 16.82 9.18
N ARG A 392 -21.97 17.08 9.02
CA ARG A 392 -21.37 17.26 7.70
C ARG A 392 -21.14 15.90 7.05
N PHE A 393 -21.74 15.68 5.90
CA PHE A 393 -21.40 14.56 5.05
C PHE A 393 -20.07 14.84 4.35
N VAL A 394 -19.03 14.07 4.69
CA VAL A 394 -17.74 14.13 4.01
C VAL A 394 -17.52 12.79 3.33
N PHE A 395 -17.73 12.75 2.01
CA PHE A 395 -17.67 11.50 1.23
C PHE A 395 -16.29 10.85 1.28
N PHE A 396 -15.23 11.66 1.35
CA PHE A 396 -13.86 11.22 1.61
C PHE A 396 -13.21 12.11 2.67
N PRO A 397 -13.04 11.62 3.91
CA PRO A 397 -12.20 12.34 4.86
C PRO A 397 -10.78 12.41 4.31
N SER A 398 -10.11 13.55 4.47
CA SER A 398 -8.69 13.66 4.17
C SER A 398 -7.92 12.76 5.15
N VAL A 399 -7.56 11.55 4.71
CA VAL A 399 -6.66 10.69 5.47
C VAL A 399 -5.31 11.39 5.47
N PRO A 400 -4.69 11.65 6.64
CA PRO A 400 -3.37 12.22 6.71
C PRO A 400 -2.42 11.39 5.85
N SER A 401 -1.91 11.99 4.77
CA SER A 401 -1.01 11.32 3.83
C SER A 401 0.39 11.34 4.41
N ASP A 402 1.11 10.23 4.32
CA ASP A 402 2.52 10.15 4.72
C ASP A 402 3.44 10.80 3.67
N GLN A 403 2.87 11.37 2.59
CA GLN A 403 3.61 12.11 1.57
C GLN A 403 2.83 13.35 1.08
N ILE A 404 3.54 14.44 0.78
CA ILE A 404 3.02 15.60 0.04
C ILE A 404 3.63 15.57 -1.36
N ASN A 405 2.80 15.39 -2.37
CA ASN A 405 3.14 15.43 -3.78
C ASN A 405 2.76 16.78 -4.36
N ILE A 406 3.75 17.47 -4.89
CA ILE A 406 3.64 18.78 -5.49
C ILE A 406 3.92 18.62 -6.97
N VAL A 407 2.96 19.02 -7.81
CA VAL A 407 3.13 19.06 -9.26
C VAL A 407 3.05 20.51 -9.72
N LEU A 408 4.15 20.99 -10.28
CA LEU A 408 4.29 22.31 -10.87
C LEU A 408 4.20 22.18 -12.39
N LYS A 409 3.22 22.87 -13.01
CA LYS A 409 3.11 22.99 -14.47
C LYS A 409 3.24 24.44 -14.90
N MET A 410 4.12 24.67 -15.86
CA MET A 410 4.38 25.96 -16.48
C MET A 410 3.73 26.02 -17.86
N PRO A 411 3.36 27.22 -18.36
CA PRO A 411 2.89 27.38 -19.72
C PRO A 411 3.92 26.92 -20.75
N GLN A 412 3.44 26.42 -21.89
CA GLN A 412 4.26 26.06 -23.04
C GLN A 412 5.17 27.23 -23.47
N GLY A 413 6.44 26.93 -23.79
CA GLY A 413 7.45 27.93 -24.14
C GLY A 413 8.14 28.60 -22.94
N THR A 414 7.83 28.21 -21.70
CA THR A 414 8.60 28.63 -20.52
C THR A 414 10.02 28.06 -20.59
N ALA A 415 11.04 28.88 -20.33
CA ALA A 415 12.41 28.41 -20.24
C ALA A 415 12.59 27.44 -19.07
N TRP A 416 13.20 26.28 -19.32
CA TRP A 416 13.49 25.24 -18.32
C TRP A 416 14.11 25.76 -17.02
N LYS A 417 14.99 26.77 -17.13
CA LYS A 417 15.68 27.38 -15.98
C LYS A 417 14.69 27.95 -14.97
N LYS A 418 13.62 28.58 -15.46
CA LYS A 418 12.57 29.13 -14.58
C LYS A 418 11.83 28.02 -13.84
N THR A 419 11.56 26.89 -14.51
CA THR A 419 10.97 25.70 -13.89
C THR A 419 11.88 25.15 -12.80
N HIS A 420 13.19 25.01 -13.07
CA HIS A 420 14.17 24.58 -12.08
C HIS A 420 14.28 25.52 -10.89
N ASP A 421 14.31 26.84 -11.12
CA ASP A 421 14.36 27.85 -10.05
C ASP A 421 13.12 27.75 -9.14
N TYR A 422 11.94 27.49 -9.71
CA TYR A 422 10.71 27.26 -8.94
C TYR A 422 10.72 25.92 -8.20
N THR A 423 11.29 24.87 -8.78
CA THR A 423 11.49 23.58 -8.10
C THR A 423 12.41 23.71 -6.89
N LEU A 424 13.50 24.48 -7.01
CA LEU A 424 14.39 24.77 -5.88
C LEU A 424 13.71 25.61 -4.80
N ARG A 425 12.87 26.59 -5.18
CA ARG A 425 12.03 27.32 -4.22
C ARG A 425 11.03 26.42 -3.49
N LEU A 426 10.48 25.40 -4.17
CA LEU A 426 9.63 24.40 -3.54
C LEU A 426 10.41 23.54 -2.54
N GLU A 427 11.66 23.18 -2.87
CA GLU A 427 12.58 22.50 -1.96
C GLU A 427 12.83 23.33 -0.69
N ASP A 428 13.11 24.63 -0.86
CA ASP A 428 13.33 25.57 0.26
C ASP A 428 12.08 25.81 1.10
N ALA A 429 10.91 25.87 0.47
CA ALA A 429 9.62 25.97 1.17
C ALA A 429 9.34 24.72 2.00
N ALA A 430 9.68 23.52 1.50
CA ALA A 430 9.57 22.28 2.26
C ALA A 430 10.53 22.27 3.46
N ARG A 431 11.79 22.70 3.29
CA ARG A 431 12.74 22.85 4.40
C ARG A 431 12.27 23.86 5.45
N SER A 432 11.63 24.95 5.03
CA SER A 432 11.05 25.96 5.93
C SER A 432 9.86 25.41 6.72
N MET A 433 9.00 24.61 6.08
CA MET A 433 7.92 23.88 6.74
C MET A 433 8.47 22.91 7.81
N ASP A 434 9.55 22.19 7.49
CA ASP A 434 10.21 21.26 8.41
C ASP A 434 10.82 21.95 9.63
N GLU A 435 11.44 23.11 9.41
CA GLU A 435 11.97 23.95 10.49
C GLU A 435 10.84 24.48 11.40
N ARG A 436 9.72 24.92 10.81
CA ARG A 436 8.53 25.33 11.57
C ARG A 436 7.96 24.18 12.40
N TYR A 437 7.97 22.96 11.87
CA TYR A 437 7.55 21.76 12.60
C TYR A 437 8.44 21.52 13.84
N ARG A 438 9.77 21.58 13.69
CA ARG A 438 10.72 21.46 14.82
C ARG A 438 10.44 22.50 15.90
N GLN A 439 10.23 23.75 15.49
CA GLN A 439 9.98 24.85 16.42
C GLN A 439 8.67 24.71 17.21
N GLN A 440 7.60 24.18 16.58
CA GLN A 440 6.32 24.00 17.26
C GLN A 440 6.27 22.75 18.15
N THR A 441 6.89 21.65 17.73
CA THR A 441 6.86 20.38 18.47
C THR A 441 7.99 20.26 19.50
N GLY A 442 9.06 21.06 19.37
CA GLY A 442 10.27 20.90 20.16
C GLY A 442 11.05 19.63 19.83
N SER A 443 10.70 18.95 18.72
CA SER A 443 11.37 17.73 18.27
C SER A 443 12.76 18.02 17.70
N GLU A 444 13.75 17.21 18.07
CA GLU A 444 15.10 17.28 17.46
C GLU A 444 15.08 16.80 16.00
N THR A 445 14.17 15.90 15.66
CA THR A 445 13.97 15.40 14.29
C THR A 445 12.88 16.21 13.57
N GLY A 446 13.14 16.50 12.29
CA GLY A 446 12.16 17.08 11.38
C GLY A 446 11.02 16.12 11.06
N VAL A 447 9.97 16.64 10.43
CA VAL A 447 8.86 15.84 9.89
C VAL A 447 9.17 15.27 8.52
N ILE A 448 10.12 15.84 7.78
CA ILE A 448 10.53 15.31 6.46
C ILE A 448 11.50 14.16 6.65
N MET A 449 11.14 12.98 6.16
CA MET A 449 12.03 11.82 6.05
C MET A 449 12.93 11.96 4.84
N GLU A 450 12.34 12.19 3.66
CA GLU A 450 13.04 12.27 2.39
C GLU A 450 12.36 13.31 1.49
N LEU A 451 13.14 14.08 0.72
CA LEU A 451 12.66 15.12 -0.18
C LEU A 451 13.21 14.90 -1.58
N MET A 452 12.35 14.44 -2.49
CA MET A 452 12.70 14.19 -3.89
C MET A 452 12.20 15.33 -4.77
N SER A 453 13.09 15.91 -5.58
CA SER A 453 12.77 16.93 -6.59
C SER A 453 13.18 16.44 -7.96
N LEU A 454 12.23 16.40 -8.89
CA LEU A 454 12.42 15.89 -10.25
C LEU A 454 11.82 16.86 -11.28
N SER A 455 12.64 17.32 -12.21
CA SER A 455 12.24 18.09 -13.40
C SER A 455 12.97 17.48 -14.59
N VAL A 456 12.25 16.73 -15.42
CA VAL A 456 12.79 16.12 -16.65
C VAL A 456 12.32 16.86 -17.89
N GLU A 457 11.17 17.54 -17.80
CA GLU A 457 10.59 18.34 -18.86
C GLU A 457 10.81 19.85 -18.58
N ASP A 458 10.81 20.64 -19.64
CA ASP A 458 10.99 22.10 -19.53
C ASP A 458 9.86 22.77 -18.75
N THR A 459 8.64 22.22 -18.81
CA THR A 459 7.42 22.84 -18.29
C THR A 459 6.79 22.12 -17.11
N GLU A 460 7.32 20.97 -16.68
CA GLU A 460 6.76 20.19 -15.58
C GLU A 460 7.83 19.76 -14.59
N ALA A 461 7.54 19.99 -13.31
CA ALA A 461 8.36 19.51 -12.21
C ALA A 461 7.50 18.87 -11.12
N LYS A 462 8.05 17.86 -10.47
CA LYS A 462 7.44 17.13 -9.37
C LYS A 462 8.35 17.18 -8.15
N VAL A 463 7.78 17.58 -7.02
CA VAL A 463 8.45 17.54 -5.71
C VAL A 463 7.63 16.64 -4.80
N THR A 464 8.25 15.61 -4.27
CA THR A 464 7.62 14.68 -3.33
C THR A 464 8.33 14.79 -1.98
N VAL A 465 7.57 15.20 -0.97
CA VAL A 465 7.99 15.28 0.42
C VAL A 465 7.48 14.03 1.13
N GLU A 466 8.37 13.11 1.48
CA GLU A 466 8.06 11.97 2.34
C GLU A 466 8.10 12.43 3.80
N LEU A 467 7.00 12.23 4.52
CA LEU A 467 6.81 12.68 5.89
C LEU A 467 6.99 11.52 6.86
N LEU A 468 7.21 11.85 8.14
CA LEU A 468 7.02 10.90 9.23
C LEU A 468 5.61 10.29 9.15
N PRO A 469 5.47 8.98 9.46
CA PRO A 469 4.18 8.32 9.48
C PRO A 469 3.15 9.11 10.30
N SER A 470 1.92 9.20 9.80
CA SER A 470 0.82 9.89 10.47
C SER A 470 0.54 9.44 11.91
N THR A 471 1.00 8.25 12.32
CA THR A 471 0.92 7.74 13.69
C THR A 471 1.99 8.30 14.64
N GLU A 472 3.06 8.90 14.11
CA GLU A 472 4.21 9.40 14.87
C GLU A 472 4.26 10.94 14.92
N ARG A 473 3.28 11.63 14.32
CA ARG A 473 3.21 13.09 14.29
C ARG A 473 1.83 13.61 14.68
N ASP A 474 1.83 14.70 15.42
CA ASP A 474 0.59 15.36 15.87
C ASP A 474 -0.01 16.28 14.79
N ILE A 475 0.83 16.76 13.87
CA ILE A 475 0.43 17.72 12.84
C ILE A 475 0.09 16.99 11.54
N THR A 476 -1.11 17.25 11.03
CA THR A 476 -1.66 16.59 9.83
C THR A 476 -0.94 17.02 8.54
N SER A 477 -0.97 16.18 7.50
CA SER A 477 -0.36 16.52 6.20
C SER A 477 -1.00 17.74 5.54
N VAL A 478 -2.29 17.97 5.78
CA VAL A 478 -3.03 19.13 5.26
C VAL A 478 -2.50 20.43 5.87
N GLU A 479 -2.17 20.41 7.15
CA GLU A 479 -1.58 21.57 7.83
C GLU A 479 -0.14 21.83 7.40
N LEU A 480 0.66 20.77 7.27
CA LEU A 480 2.02 20.86 6.71
C LEU A 480 2.00 21.41 5.28
N ALA A 481 1.11 20.91 4.42
CA ALA A 481 0.94 21.42 3.06
C ALA A 481 0.53 22.90 3.03
N ARG A 482 -0.26 23.35 4.01
CA ARG A 482 -0.60 24.77 4.19
C ARG A 482 0.65 25.58 4.54
N TRP A 483 1.45 25.16 5.50
CA TRP A 483 2.68 25.86 5.89
C TRP A 483 3.70 25.91 4.76
N LEU A 484 3.81 24.85 3.97
CA LEU A 484 4.64 24.83 2.77
C LEU A 484 4.15 25.89 1.77
N ARG A 485 2.84 25.95 1.50
CA ARG A 485 2.25 26.94 0.59
C ARG A 485 2.43 28.38 1.11
N GLU A 486 2.30 28.61 2.41
CA GLU A 486 2.57 29.90 3.06
C GLU A 486 4.05 30.31 2.88
N SER A 487 4.97 29.37 3.04
CA SER A 487 6.42 29.61 2.91
C SER A 487 6.86 29.84 1.47
N LEU A 488 6.19 29.21 0.50
CA LEU A 488 6.48 29.34 -0.93
C LEU A 488 6.09 30.73 -1.46
N GLY A 489 4.99 31.29 -0.97
CA GLY A 489 4.39 32.51 -1.51
C GLY A 489 3.76 32.32 -2.91
N GLU A 490 3.46 33.42 -3.57
CA GLU A 490 2.89 33.40 -4.93
C GLU A 490 3.98 33.18 -5.99
N LEU A 491 3.73 32.22 -6.89
CA LEU A 491 4.57 31.98 -8.06
C LEU A 491 3.93 32.62 -9.30
N SER A 492 4.66 33.52 -9.96
CA SER A 492 4.16 34.22 -11.15
C SER A 492 4.34 33.40 -12.43
N GLY A 493 3.31 33.39 -13.28
CA GLY A 493 3.34 32.73 -14.59
C GLY A 493 3.33 31.20 -14.50
N VAL A 494 2.78 30.64 -13.43
CA VAL A 494 2.52 29.20 -13.27
C VAL A 494 1.14 28.88 -13.85
N GLN A 495 1.02 27.79 -14.61
CA GLN A 495 -0.26 27.34 -15.14
C GLN A 495 -1.07 26.61 -14.07
N SER A 496 -0.43 25.70 -13.33
CA SER A 496 -1.05 25.03 -12.19
C SER A 496 0.00 24.60 -11.16
N LEU A 497 -0.33 24.73 -9.88
CA LEU A 497 0.42 24.19 -8.75
C LEU A 497 -0.52 23.35 -7.89
N THR A 498 -0.36 22.03 -7.94
CA THR A 498 -1.22 21.08 -7.22
C THR A 498 -0.46 20.47 -6.06
N LEU A 499 -1.08 20.45 -4.88
CA LEU A 499 -0.60 19.77 -3.67
C LEU A 499 -1.73 18.80 -3.25
N ASN A 500 -1.39 17.53 -2.99
CA ASN A 500 -2.35 16.48 -2.63
C ASN A 500 -2.65 16.38 -1.13
#